data_AF-W0J7X2-F1
#
_entry.id   AF-W0J7X2-F1
#
_cell.length_a   1.000
_cell.length_b   1.000
_cell.length_c   1.000
_cell.angle_alpha   90.00
_cell.angle_beta   90.00
_cell.angle_gamma   90.00
#
_symmetry.space_group_name_H-M   'P 1'
#
loop_
_entity.id
_entity.type
_entity.pdbx_description
1 polymer ?
#
loop_
_entity_poly.entity_id
_entity_poly.type
_entity_poly.pdbx_seq_one_letter_code
_entity_poly.pdbx_strand_id
1 'polypeptide(L)'
;MTEIEFQFQSTAATDAPRLLVAPEDTATQPASTPAGARQGRCPFHDGPETLDGLLAEIGLEDAALMDCALDLRCLIQARQDARACFAQLCRLRAQLDGKHYLAFYRIRRWMKRLLAMESSPGRNVPWVRHELPLDCARPDEAEYQCLAQWPADTHGCLSTGARVRFVFAE
;
A
#
# COMPACT_ATOMS: atom_id res chain seq x y z
N MET A 1 -8.42 -35.27 -25.01
CA MET A 1 -9.21 -34.06 -25.27
C MET A 1 -10.63 -34.43 -24.97
N THR A 2 -11.14 -34.00 -23.81
CA THR A 2 -12.40 -34.48 -23.24
C THR A 2 -13.24 -33.24 -22.97
N GLU A 3 -14.27 -33.04 -23.79
CA GLU A 3 -15.24 -31.96 -23.66
C GLU A 3 -16.19 -32.29 -22.49
N ILE A 4 -16.43 -31.30 -21.63
CA ILE A 4 -17.35 -31.39 -20.50
C ILE A 4 -18.52 -30.47 -20.80
N GLU A 5 -19.67 -31.05 -21.16
CA GLU A 5 -20.96 -30.38 -21.27
C GLU A 5 -21.49 -30.03 -19.87
N PHE A 6 -21.83 -28.76 -19.65
CA PHE A 6 -22.52 -28.28 -18.45
C PHE A 6 -24.00 -28.06 -18.76
N GLN A 7 -24.87 -28.93 -18.24
CA GLN A 7 -26.32 -28.78 -18.32
C GLN A 7 -26.82 -27.82 -17.23
N PHE A 8 -27.56 -26.79 -17.66
CA PHE A 8 -28.27 -25.84 -16.80
C PHE A 8 -29.68 -26.39 -16.53
N GLN A 9 -29.97 -26.80 -15.29
CA GLN A 9 -31.34 -27.14 -14.89
C GLN A 9 -32.00 -25.95 -14.17
N SER A 10 -32.93 -25.32 -14.90
CA SER A 10 -33.91 -24.37 -14.40
C SER A 10 -35.05 -25.13 -13.73
N THR A 11 -35.42 -24.76 -12.50
CA THR A 11 -36.72 -25.12 -11.92
C THR A 11 -37.37 -23.86 -11.37
N ALA A 12 -38.33 -23.34 -12.15
CA ALA A 12 -39.35 -22.42 -11.68
C ALA A 12 -40.45 -23.25 -10.99
N ALA A 13 -40.84 -22.84 -9.78
CA ALA A 13 -42.11 -23.24 -9.18
C ALA A 13 -42.74 -22.01 -8.52
N THR A 14 -43.79 -21.54 -9.17
CA THR A 14 -44.74 -20.51 -8.73
C THR A 14 -45.62 -21.06 -7.61
N ASP A 15 -45.75 -20.31 -6.52
CA ASP A 15 -47.01 -20.28 -5.77
C ASP A 15 -47.15 -18.92 -5.04
N ALA A 16 -48.33 -18.32 -5.17
CA ALA A 16 -48.78 -17.10 -4.50
C ALA A 16 -50.22 -17.40 -4.01
N PRO A 17 -50.93 -16.59 -3.19
CA PRO A 17 -50.60 -15.26 -2.66
C PRO A 17 -51.00 -15.08 -1.17
N ARG A 18 -50.60 -13.96 -0.53
CA ARG A 18 -51.48 -13.26 0.43
C ARG A 18 -50.99 -11.84 0.70
N LEU A 19 -51.77 -10.89 0.18
CA LEU A 19 -51.76 -9.48 0.53
C LEU A 19 -52.07 -9.31 2.02
N LEU A 20 -51.14 -8.70 2.75
CA LEU A 20 -51.42 -7.93 3.95
C LEU A 20 -50.80 -6.54 3.72
N VAL A 21 -51.67 -5.55 3.74
CA VAL A 21 -51.37 -4.13 3.53
C VAL A 21 -51.12 -3.45 4.88
N ALA A 22 -50.13 -2.54 4.86
CA ALA A 22 -49.87 -1.38 5.71
C ALA A 22 -49.10 -1.57 7.05
N PRO A 23 -48.41 -0.52 7.58
CA PRO A 23 -48.19 0.83 7.03
C PRO A 23 -46.71 1.26 6.89
N GLU A 24 -46.52 2.34 6.13
CA GLU A 24 -45.34 3.20 6.11
C GLU A 24 -44.98 3.73 7.51
N ASP A 25 -43.72 3.58 7.90
CA ASP A 25 -42.85 4.65 8.44
C ASP A 25 -41.66 4.00 9.14
N THR A 26 -40.60 3.73 8.40
CA THR A 26 -39.26 3.72 9.00
C THR A 26 -38.28 4.20 7.95
N ALA A 27 -37.94 5.49 8.06
CA ALA A 27 -36.83 6.07 7.33
C ALA A 27 -35.59 5.18 7.51
N THR A 28 -35.26 4.41 6.47
CA THR A 28 -33.96 3.76 6.36
C THR A 28 -32.96 4.87 6.09
N GLN A 29 -32.43 5.46 7.16
CA GLN A 29 -31.18 6.20 7.09
C GLN A 29 -30.17 5.30 6.36
N PRO A 30 -29.53 5.75 5.26
CA PRO A 30 -28.38 5.03 4.76
C PRO A 30 -27.39 4.96 5.91
N ALA A 31 -27.03 3.75 6.32
CA ALA A 31 -26.03 3.51 7.33
C ALA A 31 -24.80 4.34 6.95
N SER A 32 -24.60 5.44 7.68
CA SER A 32 -23.44 6.29 7.56
C SER A 32 -22.24 5.38 7.71
N THR A 33 -21.59 5.08 6.59
CA THR A 33 -20.32 4.37 6.58
C THR A 33 -19.44 5.10 7.58
N PRO A 34 -18.89 4.46 8.63
CA PRO A 34 -18.04 5.17 9.57
C PRO A 34 -16.85 5.72 8.80
N ALA A 35 -16.92 7.03 8.55
CA ALA A 35 -15.85 7.82 7.99
C ALA A 35 -14.66 7.68 8.95
N GLY A 36 -13.59 7.08 8.45
CA GLY A 36 -12.33 7.01 9.18
C GLY A 36 -12.30 5.94 10.27
N ALA A 37 -12.35 4.67 9.88
CA ALA A 37 -11.51 3.71 10.59
C ALA A 37 -10.06 4.19 10.45
N ARG A 38 -9.60 5.00 11.41
CA ARG A 38 -8.17 5.30 11.60
C ARG A 38 -7.48 3.95 11.53
N GLN A 39 -6.69 3.72 10.48
CA GLN A 39 -5.95 2.47 10.30
C GLN A 39 -5.31 2.14 11.65
N GLY A 40 -5.77 1.05 12.26
CA GLY A 40 -5.47 0.75 13.66
C GLY A 40 -3.97 0.83 13.88
N ARG A 41 -3.54 1.86 14.62
CA ARG A 41 -2.15 1.98 15.08
C ARG A 41 -1.89 0.72 15.89
N CYS A 42 -0.97 -0.12 15.43
CA CYS A 42 -0.60 -1.30 16.20
C CYS A 42 0.27 -0.77 17.33
N PRO A 43 -0.19 -0.80 18.60
CA PRO A 43 0.53 -0.13 19.68
C PRO A 43 1.94 -0.69 19.92
N PHE A 44 2.27 -1.84 19.32
CA PHE A 44 3.56 -2.50 19.47
C PHE A 44 4.51 -2.34 18.27
N HIS A 45 4.06 -1.80 17.13
CA HIS A 45 4.85 -1.76 15.88
C HIS A 45 4.60 -0.47 15.07
N ASP A 46 4.78 0.67 15.74
CA ASP A 46 4.51 2.00 15.19
C ASP A 46 5.70 2.97 15.33
N GLY A 47 6.91 2.43 15.24
CA GLY A 47 8.13 3.21 15.43
C GLY A 47 9.40 2.45 15.05
N PRO A 48 10.56 3.09 15.24
CA PRO A 48 11.88 2.52 14.94
C PRO A 48 12.14 1.20 15.69
N GLU A 49 11.44 0.94 16.79
CA GLU A 49 11.48 -0.32 17.54
C GLU A 49 11.04 -1.52 16.67
N THR A 50 10.29 -1.27 15.59
CA THR A 50 9.92 -2.30 14.61
C THR A 50 11.15 -2.86 13.88
N LEU A 51 12.17 -2.03 13.65
CA LEU A 51 13.46 -2.47 13.10
C LEU A 51 14.28 -3.21 14.15
N ASP A 52 14.24 -2.75 15.40
CA ASP A 52 14.94 -3.41 16.50
C ASP A 52 14.43 -4.86 16.70
N GLY A 53 13.13 -5.08 16.50
CA GLY A 53 12.55 -6.43 16.45
C GLY A 53 13.10 -7.31 15.33
N LEU A 54 13.33 -6.76 14.13
CA LEU A 54 13.98 -7.49 13.04
C LEU A 54 15.46 -7.79 13.37
N LEU A 55 16.19 -6.81 13.90
CA LEU A 55 17.60 -6.97 14.30
C LEU A 55 17.77 -8.08 15.35
N ALA A 56 16.83 -8.20 16.29
CA ALA A 56 16.81 -9.28 17.27
C ALA A 56 16.58 -10.67 16.64
N GLU A 57 15.90 -10.75 15.49
CA GLU A 57 15.62 -12.02 14.79
C GLU A 57 16.74 -12.46 13.83
N ILE A 58 17.44 -11.53 13.17
CA ILE A 58 18.48 -11.83 12.16
C ILE A 58 19.67 -12.59 12.76
N GLY A 59 19.92 -12.44 14.07
CA GLY A 59 21.10 -13.00 14.73
C GLY A 59 22.41 -12.37 14.24
N LEU A 60 23.54 -12.75 14.84
CA LEU A 60 24.85 -12.16 14.52
C LEU A 60 25.52 -12.76 13.27
N GLU A 61 24.89 -13.77 12.65
CA GLU A 61 25.51 -14.56 11.57
C GLU A 61 25.39 -13.89 10.20
N ASP A 62 24.45 -12.97 10.01
CA ASP A 62 24.23 -12.24 8.76
C ASP A 62 24.56 -10.75 8.93
N ALA A 63 25.86 -10.45 8.96
CA ALA A 63 26.37 -9.09 9.15
C ALA A 63 25.90 -8.13 8.05
N ALA A 64 25.80 -8.60 6.80
CA ALA A 64 25.35 -7.75 5.69
C ALA A 64 23.88 -7.34 5.82
N LEU A 65 23.03 -8.26 6.26
CA LEU A 65 21.62 -8.00 6.53
C LEU A 65 21.43 -7.09 7.77
N MET A 66 22.24 -7.31 8.81
CA MET A 66 22.31 -6.47 10.00
C MET A 66 22.68 -5.02 9.65
N ASP A 67 23.76 -4.82 8.90
CA ASP A 67 24.22 -3.50 8.45
C ASP A 67 23.14 -2.82 7.60
N CYS A 68 22.49 -3.57 6.70
CA CYS A 68 21.43 -3.04 5.85
C CYS A 68 20.23 -2.51 6.67
N ALA A 69 19.84 -3.23 7.72
CA ALA A 69 18.76 -2.83 8.62
C ALA A 69 19.18 -1.64 9.53
N LEU A 70 20.43 -1.58 9.98
CA LEU A 70 20.98 -0.44 10.73
C LEU A 70 21.06 0.83 9.87
N ASP A 71 21.50 0.72 8.63
CA ASP A 71 21.50 1.83 7.67
C ASP A 71 20.09 2.39 7.46
N LEU A 72 19.09 1.50 7.31
CA LEU A 72 17.69 1.91 7.19
C LEU A 72 17.22 2.67 8.44
N ARG A 73 17.59 2.18 9.62
CA ARG A 73 17.29 2.83 10.90
C ARG A 73 17.89 4.24 10.98
N CYS A 74 19.17 4.37 10.61
CA CYS A 74 19.87 5.66 10.57
C CYS A 74 19.19 6.65 9.61
N LEU A 75 18.84 6.20 8.40
CA LEU A 75 18.15 7.04 7.40
C LEU A 75 16.78 7.51 7.89
N ILE A 76 16.00 6.61 8.51
CA ILE A 76 14.69 6.93 9.08
C ILE A 76 14.82 7.93 10.24
N GLN A 77 15.82 7.76 11.11
CA GLN A 77 16.05 8.68 12.22
C GLN A 77 16.47 10.07 11.74
N ALA A 78 17.30 10.15 10.70
CA ALA A 78 17.74 11.42 10.13
C ALA A 78 16.59 12.19 9.45
N ARG A 79 15.61 11.50 8.85
CA ARG A 79 14.47 12.09 8.12
C ARG A 79 14.85 13.07 7.01
N GLN A 80 15.99 12.88 6.36
CA GLN A 80 16.49 13.80 5.34
C GLN A 80 16.16 13.37 3.91
N ASP A 81 16.14 12.05 3.64
CA ASP A 81 15.94 11.53 2.29
C ASP A 81 14.99 10.33 2.30
N ALA A 82 13.73 10.61 1.94
CA ALA A 82 12.68 9.60 1.84
C ALA A 82 12.92 8.62 0.68
N ARG A 83 13.58 9.03 -0.41
CA ARG A 83 13.91 8.15 -1.53
C ARG A 83 15.00 7.16 -1.11
N ALA A 84 16.03 7.64 -0.42
CA ALA A 84 17.07 6.77 0.13
C ALA A 84 16.50 5.77 1.13
N CYS A 85 15.58 6.19 2.02
CA CYS A 85 14.87 5.28 2.92
C CYS A 85 14.12 4.18 2.15
N PHE A 86 13.40 4.54 1.09
CA PHE A 86 12.68 3.56 0.28
C PHE A 86 13.61 2.63 -0.50
N ALA A 87 14.70 3.15 -1.06
CA ALA A 87 15.72 2.36 -1.73
C ALA A 87 16.36 1.34 -0.79
N GLN A 88 16.68 1.75 0.44
CA GLN A 88 17.23 0.87 1.46
C GLN A 88 16.22 -0.18 1.92
N LEU A 89 14.93 0.16 2.02
CA LEU A 89 13.87 -0.81 2.28
C LEU A 89 13.77 -1.88 1.18
N CYS A 90 13.90 -1.48 -0.09
CA CYS A 90 13.91 -2.42 -1.23
C CYS A 90 15.14 -3.34 -1.16
N ARG A 91 16.31 -2.79 -0.83
CA ARG A 91 17.54 -3.58 -0.63
C ARG A 91 17.40 -4.58 0.51
N LEU A 92 16.83 -4.16 1.64
CA LEU A 92 16.57 -5.03 2.79
C LEU A 92 15.64 -6.19 2.41
N ARG A 93 14.57 -5.91 1.66
CA ARG A 93 13.66 -6.93 1.14
C ARG A 93 14.40 -7.96 0.29
N ALA A 94 15.27 -7.51 -0.61
CA ALA A 94 16.03 -8.38 -1.50
C ALA A 94 17.00 -9.26 -0.72
N GLN A 95 17.66 -8.74 0.31
CA GLN A 95 18.59 -9.51 1.15
C GLN A 95 17.88 -10.53 2.05
N LEU A 96 16.67 -10.20 2.53
CA LEU A 96 15.88 -11.14 3.33
C LEU A 96 15.49 -12.38 2.55
N ASP A 97 15.28 -12.27 1.23
CA ASP A 97 14.94 -13.39 0.34
C ASP A 97 13.82 -14.29 0.90
N GLY A 98 12.78 -13.67 1.47
CA GLY A 98 11.64 -14.36 2.09
C GLY A 98 11.84 -14.86 3.53
N LYS A 99 13.06 -14.78 4.08
CA LYS A 99 13.32 -15.00 5.52
C LYS A 99 12.69 -13.87 6.34
N HIS A 100 12.41 -14.15 7.61
CA HIS A 100 11.82 -13.18 8.57
C HIS A 100 10.59 -12.43 8.01
N TYR A 101 9.76 -13.13 7.22
CA TYR A 101 8.64 -12.53 6.49
C TYR A 101 7.71 -11.70 7.39
N LEU A 102 7.40 -12.18 8.60
CA LEU A 102 6.53 -11.47 9.53
C LEU A 102 7.17 -10.18 10.07
N ALA A 103 8.45 -10.20 10.40
CA ALA A 103 9.19 -9.01 10.83
C ALA A 103 9.25 -7.97 9.70
N PHE A 104 9.55 -8.42 8.47
CA PHE A 104 9.55 -7.54 7.31
C PHE A 104 8.15 -6.99 6.99
N TYR A 105 7.09 -7.80 7.13
CA TYR A 105 5.72 -7.33 6.95
C TYR A 105 5.37 -6.18 7.92
N ARG A 106 5.80 -6.27 9.18
CA ARG A 106 5.61 -5.19 10.17
C ARG A 106 6.34 -3.91 9.75
N ILE A 107 7.61 -4.04 9.33
CA ILE A 107 8.39 -2.91 8.79
C ILE A 107 7.68 -2.31 7.58
N ARG A 108 7.25 -3.15 6.62
CA ARG A 108 6.52 -2.72 5.43
C ARG A 108 5.27 -1.92 5.81
N ARG A 109 4.46 -2.41 6.76
CA ARG A 109 3.26 -1.69 7.22
C ARG A 109 3.61 -0.36 7.88
N TRP A 110 4.65 -0.33 8.72
CA TRP A 110 5.13 0.91 9.35
C TRP A 110 5.65 1.92 8.32
N MET A 111 6.46 1.49 7.36
CA MET A 111 6.98 2.31 6.27
C MET A 111 5.87 2.90 5.40
N LYS A 112 4.76 2.18 5.19
CA LYS A 112 3.57 2.71 4.49
C LYS A 112 2.96 3.93 5.19
N ARG A 113 3.09 4.02 6.52
CA ARG A 113 2.60 5.15 7.31
C ARG A 113 3.64 6.26 7.43
N LEU A 114 4.92 5.93 7.33
CA LEU A 114 6.04 6.86 7.49
C LEU A 114 6.42 7.56 6.18
N LEU A 115 6.24 6.92 5.03
CA LEU A 115 6.61 7.44 3.73
C LEU A 115 5.38 7.59 2.84
N ALA A 116 5.41 8.61 1.99
CA ALA A 116 4.45 8.81 0.93
C ALA A 116 5.16 9.21 -0.37
N MET A 117 4.44 9.11 -1.48
CA MET A 117 4.88 9.67 -2.74
C MET A 117 4.00 10.84 -3.10
N GLU A 118 4.59 11.85 -3.71
CA GLU A 118 3.85 12.95 -4.28
C GLU A 118 4.19 13.06 -5.76
N SER A 119 3.18 13.32 -6.57
CA SER A 119 3.37 13.54 -8.00
C SER A 119 2.63 14.79 -8.47
N SER A 120 3.14 15.39 -9.54
CA SER A 120 2.56 16.56 -10.16
C SER A 120 2.76 16.44 -11.68
N PRO A 121 1.73 16.66 -12.50
CA PRO A 121 1.82 16.48 -13.95
C PRO A 121 2.56 17.64 -14.65
N GLY A 122 2.92 18.71 -13.94
CA GLY A 122 3.57 19.86 -14.55
C GLY A 122 4.09 20.92 -13.58
N ARG A 123 4.81 21.90 -14.14
CA ARG A 123 5.20 23.13 -13.44
C ARG A 123 3.94 23.98 -13.27
N ASN A 124 3.51 24.25 -12.03
CA ASN A 124 2.29 24.98 -11.63
C ASN A 124 1.03 24.14 -11.33
N VAL A 125 1.12 22.81 -11.35
CA VAL A 125 0.03 21.95 -10.85
C VAL A 125 0.34 21.53 -9.42
N PRO A 126 -0.63 21.56 -8.48
CA PRO A 126 -0.40 21.11 -7.11
C PRO A 126 0.11 19.67 -7.07
N TRP A 127 0.91 19.38 -6.05
CA TRP A 127 1.33 18.03 -5.75
C TRP A 127 0.13 17.24 -5.23
N VAL A 128 -0.09 16.04 -5.77
CA VAL A 128 -1.04 15.07 -5.27
C VAL A 128 -0.27 14.00 -4.51
N ARG A 129 -0.78 13.66 -3.33
CA ARG A 129 -0.17 12.66 -2.46
C ARG A 129 -0.78 11.29 -2.73
N HIS A 130 0.09 10.30 -2.81
CA HIS A 130 -0.22 8.90 -3.07
C HIS A 130 0.37 8.03 -1.97
N GLU A 131 -0.30 6.92 -1.68
CA GLU A 131 0.31 5.87 -0.86
C GLU A 131 1.51 5.27 -1.59
N LEU A 132 2.58 4.99 -0.85
CA LEU A 132 3.79 4.38 -1.38
C LEU A 132 3.49 2.93 -1.84
N PRO A 133 3.73 2.57 -3.13
CA PRO A 133 3.60 1.20 -3.58
C PRO A 133 4.78 0.36 -3.07
N LEU A 134 4.51 -0.47 -2.07
CA LEU A 134 5.52 -1.31 -1.40
C LEU A 134 5.72 -2.68 -2.08
N ASP A 135 5.06 -2.90 -3.21
CA ASP A 135 5.24 -4.10 -4.03
C ASP A 135 6.35 -3.95 -5.08
N CYS A 136 6.87 -2.73 -5.25
CA CYS A 136 8.00 -2.44 -6.13
C CYS A 136 9.31 -3.01 -5.56
N ALA A 137 10.18 -3.46 -6.46
CA ALA A 137 11.53 -3.90 -6.13
C ALA A 137 12.53 -2.73 -6.15
N ARG A 138 12.18 -1.62 -6.82
CA ARG A 138 13.06 -0.47 -7.01
C ARG A 138 12.31 0.86 -6.88
N PRO A 139 13.00 1.95 -6.49
CA PRO A 139 12.41 3.30 -6.48
C PRO A 139 11.84 3.73 -7.84
N ASP A 140 12.54 3.42 -8.92
CA ASP A 140 12.15 3.84 -10.26
C ASP A 140 10.81 3.22 -10.69
N GLU A 141 10.54 1.96 -10.30
CA GLU A 141 9.25 1.29 -10.55
C GLU A 141 8.11 2.01 -9.83
N ALA A 142 8.33 2.41 -8.58
CA ALA A 142 7.35 3.17 -7.81
C ALA A 142 7.09 4.55 -8.45
N GLU A 143 8.14 5.21 -8.96
CA GLU A 143 8.01 6.47 -9.70
C GLU A 143 7.16 6.29 -10.96
N TYR A 144 7.43 5.28 -11.79
CA TYR A 144 6.65 5.00 -12.99
C TYR A 144 5.19 4.65 -12.66
N GLN A 145 4.95 3.84 -11.64
CA GLN A 145 3.59 3.49 -11.22
C GLN A 145 2.83 4.72 -10.70
N CYS A 146 3.51 5.64 -10.03
CA CYS A 146 2.91 6.89 -9.57
C CYS A 146 2.59 7.82 -10.75
N LEU A 147 3.50 7.95 -11.71
CA LEU A 147 3.29 8.75 -12.92
C LEU A 147 2.14 8.22 -13.80
N ALA A 148 1.98 6.89 -13.88
CA ALA A 148 0.92 6.24 -14.64
C ALA A 148 -0.50 6.56 -14.13
N GLN A 149 -0.64 7.19 -12.96
CA GLN A 149 -1.95 7.63 -12.43
C GLN A 149 -2.44 8.91 -13.10
N TRP A 150 -1.57 9.66 -13.77
CA TRP A 150 -1.97 10.85 -14.52
C TRP A 150 -2.54 10.45 -15.88
N PRO A 151 -3.60 11.12 -16.34
CA PRO A 151 -4.12 10.90 -17.68
C PRO A 151 -3.04 11.23 -18.69
N ALA A 152 -2.93 10.37 -19.70
CA ALA A 152 -2.08 10.63 -20.84
C ALA A 152 -2.57 11.89 -21.56
N ASP A 153 -1.64 12.64 -22.15
CA ASP A 153 -1.96 13.75 -23.02
C ASP A 153 -2.69 13.29 -24.30
N THR A 154 -3.05 14.23 -25.15
CA THR A 154 -3.73 13.97 -26.43
C THR A 154 -2.94 13.03 -27.36
N HIS A 155 -1.64 12.81 -27.09
CA HIS A 155 -0.76 11.91 -27.84
C HIS A 155 -0.55 10.56 -27.16
N GLY A 156 -1.23 10.29 -26.03
CA GLY A 156 -1.05 9.06 -25.28
C GLY A 156 0.25 9.05 -24.46
N CYS A 157 0.92 10.19 -24.33
CA CYS A 157 2.18 10.34 -23.61
C CYS A 157 1.96 10.93 -22.21
N LEU A 158 2.83 10.58 -21.27
CA LEU A 158 2.93 11.32 -20.01
C LEU A 158 3.53 12.70 -20.30
N SER A 159 2.99 13.72 -19.65
CA SER A 159 3.54 15.08 -19.70
C SER A 159 5.03 15.05 -19.39
N THR A 160 5.86 15.60 -20.27
CA THR A 160 7.32 15.71 -20.08
C THR A 160 7.70 16.58 -18.88
N GLY A 161 6.76 17.36 -18.36
CA GLY A 161 6.90 18.15 -17.13
C GLY A 161 6.44 17.42 -15.86
N ALA A 162 6.02 16.15 -15.95
CA ALA A 162 5.58 15.39 -14.80
C ALA A 162 6.75 15.11 -13.84
N ARG A 163 6.48 15.21 -12.55
CA ARG A 163 7.47 15.11 -11.49
C ARG A 163 6.95 14.22 -10.39
N VAL A 164 7.86 13.48 -9.78
CA VAL A 164 7.61 12.65 -8.60
C VAL A 164 8.63 12.98 -7.53
N ARG A 165 8.20 12.94 -6.28
CA ARG A 165 9.10 12.99 -5.12
C ARG A 165 8.63 12.04 -4.04
N PHE A 166 9.59 11.52 -3.28
CA PHE A 166 9.33 10.79 -2.05
C PHE A 166 9.34 11.78 -0.89
N VAL A 167 8.40 11.62 0.04
CA VAL A 167 8.28 12.48 1.21
C VAL A 167 8.05 11.63 2.47
N PHE A 168 8.44 12.17 3.62
CA PHE A 168 7.98 11.63 4.89
C PHE A 168 6.52 12.03 5.12
N ALA A 169 5.71 11.07 5.52
CA ALA A 169 4.34 11.29 5.90
C ALA A 169 4.29 11.94 7.29
N GLU A 170 3.82 13.20 7.32
CA GLU A 170 3.43 13.91 8.55
C GLU A 170 2.26 13.23 9.28
#